data_AF-M2TBD8-F1
#
_entry.id   AF-M2TBD8-F1
#
_cell.length_a   1.000
_cell.length_b   1.000
_cell.length_c   1.000
_cell.angle_alpha   90.00
_cell.angle_beta   90.00
_cell.angle_gamma   90.00
#
_symmetry.space_group_name_H-M   'P 1'
#
loop_
_entity.id
_entity.type
_entity.pdbx_description
1 polymer ?
#
loop_
_entity_poly.entity_id
_entity_poly.type
_entity_poly.pdbx_seq_one_letter_code
_entity_poly.pdbx_strand_id
1 'polypeptide(L)'
;MFVQCDVSSYSSQSNLFQSVWKKWGRLDVLIANAGCIDRGSVYNFARRDAAIDDLPAEPNTTCTDIDLKGTIYGTTLATHFMRYNPGGKGGKVVVTGSMIGIYPCQTFPEYCAAKAAVHQWVKTVGPILQVKENITVNCVMPGGIETPAMPGFSKAFRPEQMTLQSTLIAGFDFFLCDAGNTKTGQLIEAAHDEIIDWGHPGYKSGAFAKRTEAVFEPWFEMMHGETSGLPGTIPDWPDQKVKIIAVTGATGSQGGGVVNIMKKTPGWKVRAVTRNPDNNAAKKLAKEGIEVVKADFDDEASLRSAFDGVHAVFAVTNWWESLFRGKTQHECGEIEEHHGMNLARAAASSRTVEHYIWSTCPSAKRRFSGKMEVPHMDYKANVDARIKSELPQLAAITTYLYFGYYPQNMAFFPICKPIEYPDTGRWVQALPTKPDAKVLLAGDMSVNPGIWVRQVLATGSKAFGRCANVALEKWTFQQMVDVWSEVTGKNCVYAEISPETATQLHGLAGAELSLQFKYGEACDPWEVTDDFISPEELGIDPKEVVGFRGTIQGLKDAGFWA
;
A
#
# COMPACT_ATOMS: atom_id res chain seq x y z
N MET A 1 6.61 47.79 -11.99
CA MET A 1 5.62 48.64 -12.69
C MET A 1 4.30 48.45 -11.97
N PHE A 2 3.39 49.41 -12.05
CA PHE A 2 2.05 49.26 -11.48
C PHE A 2 1.03 49.29 -12.61
N VAL A 3 0.12 48.33 -12.61
CA VAL A 3 -0.99 48.24 -13.57
C VAL A 3 -2.24 48.03 -12.76
N GLN A 4 -3.24 48.88 -12.94
CA GLN A 4 -4.53 48.73 -12.29
C GLN A 4 -5.19 47.44 -12.78
N CYS A 5 -5.68 46.63 -11.85
CA CYS A 5 -6.30 45.36 -12.17
C CYS A 5 -7.44 45.05 -11.18
N ASP A 6 -8.64 44.83 -11.71
CA ASP A 6 -9.73 44.17 -10.99
C ASP A 6 -9.66 42.66 -11.25
N VAL A 7 -9.35 41.88 -10.21
CA VAL A 7 -9.17 40.43 -10.35
C VAL A 7 -10.47 39.69 -10.66
N SER A 8 -11.64 40.26 -10.36
CA SER A 8 -12.92 39.66 -10.72
C SER A 8 -13.22 39.77 -12.22
N SER A 9 -12.47 40.62 -12.94
CA SER A 9 -12.64 40.89 -14.37
C SER A 9 -11.56 40.19 -15.20
N TYR A 10 -11.97 39.23 -16.03
CA TYR A 10 -11.05 38.51 -16.93
C TYR A 10 -10.33 39.45 -17.90
N SER A 11 -11.02 40.46 -18.43
CA SER A 11 -10.43 41.43 -19.35
C SER A 11 -9.43 42.34 -18.64
N SER A 12 -9.72 42.76 -17.40
CA SER A 12 -8.77 43.51 -16.58
C SER A 12 -7.51 42.68 -16.28
N GLN A 13 -7.64 41.41 -15.92
CA GLN A 13 -6.48 40.54 -15.73
C GLN A 13 -5.71 40.34 -17.04
N SER A 14 -6.39 40.10 -18.16
CA SER A 14 -5.74 39.96 -19.47
C SER A 14 -4.85 41.16 -19.81
N ASN A 15 -5.32 42.38 -19.52
CA ASN A 15 -4.55 43.62 -19.72
C ASN A 15 -3.31 43.69 -18.82
N LEU A 16 -3.42 43.25 -17.55
CA LEU A 16 -2.28 43.15 -16.63
C LEU A 16 -1.21 42.21 -17.20
N PHE A 17 -1.59 40.99 -17.58
CA PHE A 17 -0.64 40.00 -18.08
C PHE A 17 0.00 40.43 -19.41
N GLN A 18 -0.78 41.03 -20.33
CA GLN A 18 -0.23 41.61 -21.56
C GLN A 18 0.77 42.75 -21.28
N SER A 19 0.50 43.58 -20.27
CA SER A 19 1.41 44.67 -19.89
C SER A 19 2.73 44.14 -19.32
N VAL A 20 2.66 43.09 -18.49
CA VAL A 20 3.82 42.34 -17.98
C VAL A 20 4.64 41.79 -19.14
N TRP A 21 3.99 41.06 -20.05
CA TRP A 21 4.63 40.46 -21.20
C TRP A 21 5.27 41.49 -22.13
N LYS A 22 4.57 42.58 -22.45
CA LYS A 22 5.10 43.65 -23.31
C LYS A 22 6.37 44.28 -22.73
N LYS A 23 6.47 44.39 -21.41
CA LYS A 23 7.62 45.04 -20.77
C LYS A 23 8.82 44.11 -20.62
N TRP A 24 8.60 42.83 -20.30
CA TRP A 24 9.68 41.92 -19.91
C TRP A 24 9.87 40.72 -20.85
N GLY A 25 8.91 40.44 -21.74
CA GLY A 25 8.95 39.30 -22.65
C GLY A 25 8.90 37.94 -21.95
N ARG A 26 8.54 37.92 -20.66
CA ARG A 26 8.49 36.72 -19.80
C ARG A 26 7.53 36.93 -18.62
N LEU A 27 7.06 35.84 -18.06
CA LEU A 27 6.32 35.79 -16.79
C LEU A 27 6.84 34.63 -15.95
N ASP A 28 7.53 34.92 -14.85
CA ASP A 28 8.15 33.90 -14.01
C ASP A 28 7.26 33.44 -12.85
N VAL A 29 6.54 34.39 -12.26
CA VAL A 29 5.79 34.19 -11.02
C VAL A 29 4.43 34.89 -11.10
N LEU A 30 3.39 34.18 -10.68
CA LEU A 30 2.09 34.76 -10.30
C LEU A 30 1.87 34.52 -8.81
N ILE A 31 1.56 35.61 -8.08
CA ILE A 31 1.03 35.53 -6.73
C ILE A 31 -0.46 35.89 -6.76
N ALA A 32 -1.33 34.89 -6.72
CA ALA A 32 -2.78 35.06 -6.71
C ALA A 32 -3.25 35.33 -5.27
N ASN A 33 -3.05 36.56 -4.80
CA ASN A 33 -3.26 36.94 -3.40
C ASN A 33 -4.55 37.71 -3.10
N ALA A 34 -5.17 38.32 -4.12
CA ALA A 34 -6.37 39.13 -3.90
C ALA A 34 -7.49 38.28 -3.27
N GLY A 35 -8.18 38.85 -2.28
CA GLY A 35 -9.27 38.20 -1.58
C GLY A 35 -10.11 39.18 -0.77
N CYS A 36 -11.33 38.79 -0.44
CA CYS A 36 -12.21 39.52 0.44
C CYS A 36 -13.14 38.57 1.21
N ILE A 37 -13.83 39.08 2.23
CA ILE A 37 -14.81 38.30 3.02
C ILE A 37 -16.24 38.55 2.54
N ASP A 38 -17.18 37.76 3.06
CA ASP A 38 -18.62 37.93 2.88
C ASP A 38 -19.06 39.39 3.12
N ARG A 39 -19.88 39.94 2.21
CA ARG A 39 -20.40 41.33 2.30
C ARG A 39 -21.73 41.45 3.06
N GLY A 40 -22.25 40.35 3.59
CA GLY A 40 -23.53 40.29 4.29
C GLY A 40 -23.80 38.91 4.88
N SER A 41 -24.92 38.75 5.58
CA SER A 41 -25.30 37.47 6.18
C SER A 41 -26.13 36.63 5.21
N VAL A 42 -25.56 35.55 4.69
CA VAL A 42 -26.28 34.56 3.86
C VAL A 42 -27.36 33.80 4.62
N TYR A 43 -27.36 33.86 5.95
CA TYR A 43 -28.38 33.24 6.80
C TYR A 43 -29.72 33.98 6.76
N ASN A 44 -29.78 35.15 6.12
CA ASN A 44 -31.00 35.95 5.94
C ASN A 44 -31.73 36.31 7.25
N PHE A 45 -31.00 36.40 8.37
CA PHE A 45 -31.61 36.62 9.68
C PHE A 45 -32.37 37.95 9.80
N ALA A 46 -31.97 38.96 9.04
CA ALA A 46 -32.65 40.27 9.03
C ALA A 46 -34.05 40.25 8.41
N ARG A 47 -34.44 39.14 7.73
CA ARG A 47 -35.74 39.02 7.05
C ARG A 47 -36.61 37.89 7.63
N ARG A 48 -36.36 37.47 8.88
CA ARG A 48 -37.13 36.40 9.54
C ARG A 48 -38.63 36.69 9.60
N ASP A 49 -38.99 37.97 9.69
CA ASP A 49 -40.38 38.44 9.79
C ASP A 49 -40.94 38.98 8.45
N ALA A 50 -40.22 38.78 7.33
CA ALA A 50 -40.70 39.20 6.01
C ALA A 50 -41.89 38.33 5.57
N ALA A 51 -42.82 38.92 4.81
CA ALA A 51 -43.95 38.18 4.22
C ALA A 51 -43.45 37.13 3.20
N ILE A 52 -44.20 36.05 3.00
CA ILE A 52 -43.79 34.95 2.10
C ILE A 52 -43.54 35.40 0.66
N ASP A 53 -44.28 36.40 0.20
CA ASP A 53 -44.14 36.96 -1.15
C ASP A 53 -43.02 38.02 -1.25
N ASP A 54 -42.46 38.46 -0.13
CA ASP A 54 -41.33 39.40 -0.06
C ASP A 54 -40.00 38.63 -0.03
N LEU A 55 -39.66 38.06 -1.18
CA LEU A 55 -38.47 37.23 -1.38
C LEU A 55 -37.16 38.00 -1.11
N PRO A 56 -36.11 37.35 -0.57
CA PRO A 56 -34.80 37.98 -0.43
C PRO A 56 -34.21 38.36 -1.80
N ALA A 57 -33.42 39.43 -1.83
CA ALA A 57 -32.66 39.81 -3.01
C ALA A 57 -31.59 38.75 -3.35
N GLU A 58 -31.09 38.78 -4.60
CA GLU A 58 -29.98 37.94 -5.03
C GLU A 58 -28.78 38.08 -4.07
N PRO A 59 -28.22 36.97 -3.55
CA PRO A 59 -27.06 37.01 -2.68
C PRO A 59 -25.87 37.70 -3.35
N ASN A 60 -25.13 38.51 -2.59
CA ASN A 60 -23.89 39.10 -3.09
C ASN A 60 -22.79 38.03 -3.15
N THR A 61 -22.35 37.64 -4.35
CA THR A 61 -21.31 36.62 -4.56
C THR A 61 -19.93 37.19 -4.88
N THR A 62 -19.67 38.45 -4.50
CA THR A 62 -18.42 39.15 -4.86
C THR A 62 -17.19 38.44 -4.27
N CYS A 63 -17.33 37.82 -3.09
CA CYS A 63 -16.24 37.06 -2.47
C CYS A 63 -15.86 35.87 -3.35
N THR A 64 -16.84 35.11 -3.85
CA THR A 64 -16.59 34.03 -4.82
C THR A 64 -15.94 34.54 -6.11
N ASP A 65 -16.39 35.69 -6.63
CA ASP A 65 -15.84 36.27 -7.86
C ASP A 65 -14.38 36.69 -7.72
N ILE A 66 -14.01 37.29 -6.58
CA ILE A 66 -12.65 37.75 -6.31
C ILE A 66 -11.74 36.57 -5.96
N ASP A 67 -12.14 35.77 -4.98
CA ASP A 67 -11.27 34.77 -4.36
C ASP A 67 -11.11 33.52 -5.25
N LEU A 68 -12.20 33.04 -5.85
CA LEU A 68 -12.18 31.83 -6.68
C LEU A 68 -12.01 32.17 -8.17
N LYS A 69 -12.94 32.92 -8.77
CA LYS A 69 -12.85 33.20 -10.22
C LYS A 69 -11.59 33.98 -10.56
N GLY A 70 -11.22 34.95 -9.74
CA GLY A 70 -9.96 35.69 -9.89
C GLY A 70 -8.73 34.77 -9.90
N THR A 71 -8.68 33.76 -9.04
CA THR A 71 -7.63 32.73 -9.03
C THR A 71 -7.65 31.90 -10.31
N ILE A 72 -8.81 31.41 -10.74
CA ILE A 72 -8.97 30.61 -11.97
C ILE A 72 -8.47 31.39 -13.19
N TYR A 73 -8.89 32.66 -13.32
CA TYR A 73 -8.48 33.54 -14.41
C TYR A 73 -6.97 33.77 -14.38
N GLY A 74 -6.41 34.07 -13.21
CA GLY A 74 -4.99 34.31 -13.03
C GLY A 74 -4.15 33.09 -13.40
N THR A 75 -4.51 31.89 -12.90
CA THR A 75 -3.82 30.64 -13.25
C THR A 75 -3.91 30.34 -14.75
N THR A 76 -5.07 30.58 -15.37
CA THR A 76 -5.28 30.36 -16.81
C THR A 76 -4.37 31.28 -17.64
N LEU A 77 -4.35 32.57 -17.32
CA LEU A 77 -3.51 33.55 -18.02
C LEU A 77 -2.03 33.31 -17.76
N ALA A 78 -1.64 32.99 -16.52
CA ALA A 78 -0.27 32.64 -16.19
C ALA A 78 0.22 31.45 -17.00
N THR A 79 -0.60 30.40 -17.11
CA THR A 79 -0.29 29.22 -17.93
C THR A 79 -0.04 29.61 -19.38
N HIS A 80 -0.88 30.47 -19.96
CA HIS A 80 -0.68 30.96 -21.33
C HIS A 80 0.69 31.62 -21.51
N PHE A 81 1.04 32.60 -20.67
CA PHE A 81 2.29 33.35 -20.85
C PHE A 81 3.54 32.54 -20.46
N MET A 82 3.47 31.74 -19.39
CA MET A 82 4.60 30.89 -18.92
C MET A 82 5.03 29.85 -19.94
N ARG A 83 4.13 29.36 -20.80
CA ARG A 83 4.45 28.45 -21.92
C ARG A 83 5.43 29.05 -22.93
N TYR A 84 5.42 30.38 -23.07
CA TYR A 84 6.24 31.09 -24.04
C TYR A 84 7.52 31.69 -23.45
N ASN A 85 7.84 31.38 -22.18
CA ASN A 85 9.04 31.92 -21.55
C ASN A 85 10.32 31.57 -22.35
N PRO A 86 11.26 32.51 -22.50
CA PRO A 86 12.54 32.24 -23.14
C PRO A 86 13.31 31.14 -22.41
N GLY A 87 13.83 30.15 -23.15
CA GLY A 87 14.52 28.99 -22.58
C GLY A 87 13.64 27.78 -22.29
N GLY A 88 12.32 27.88 -22.53
CA GLY A 88 11.37 26.78 -22.41
C GLY A 88 10.17 27.12 -21.53
N LYS A 89 9.14 26.28 -21.61
CA LYS A 89 7.94 26.36 -20.76
C LYS A 89 8.30 26.26 -19.27
N GLY A 90 7.64 27.08 -18.45
CA GLY A 90 7.67 26.94 -17.01
C GLY A 90 7.42 28.24 -16.24
N GLY A 91 7.17 28.11 -14.94
CA GLY A 91 6.91 29.22 -14.04
C GLY A 91 6.26 28.74 -12.73
N LYS A 92 5.99 29.69 -11.82
CA LYS A 92 5.45 29.39 -10.49
C LYS A 92 4.19 30.20 -10.20
N VAL A 93 3.15 29.52 -9.76
CA VAL A 93 1.92 30.13 -9.25
C VAL A 93 1.81 29.81 -7.76
N VAL A 94 1.72 30.84 -6.93
CA VAL A 94 1.42 30.68 -5.50
C VAL A 94 0.14 31.42 -5.18
N VAL A 95 -0.81 30.69 -4.60
CA VAL A 95 -2.15 31.18 -4.29
C VAL A 95 -2.29 31.41 -2.79
N THR A 96 -2.95 32.49 -2.40
CA THR A 96 -3.30 32.74 -1.00
C THR A 96 -4.63 32.06 -0.66
N GLY A 97 -4.54 30.94 0.03
CA GLY A 97 -5.69 30.24 0.63
C GLY A 97 -6.06 30.82 2.00
N SER A 98 -6.69 30.00 2.83
CA SER A 98 -6.92 30.30 4.26
C SER A 98 -7.20 29.02 5.03
N MET A 99 -6.84 28.95 6.30
CA MET A 99 -7.20 27.83 7.16
C MET A 99 -8.70 27.60 7.29
N ILE A 100 -9.51 28.65 7.08
CA ILE A 100 -10.97 28.56 7.07
C ILE A 100 -11.51 27.75 5.88
N GLY A 101 -10.72 27.55 4.81
CA GLY A 101 -11.06 26.62 3.72
C GLY A 101 -10.89 25.15 4.09
N ILE A 102 -10.16 24.85 5.17
CA ILE A 102 -9.97 23.50 5.71
C ILE A 102 -10.96 23.24 6.84
N TYR A 103 -11.01 24.16 7.81
CA TYR A 103 -11.90 24.09 8.96
C TYR A 103 -12.98 25.16 8.86
N PRO A 104 -14.26 24.79 8.81
CA PRO A 104 -15.33 25.73 8.52
C PRO A 104 -15.48 26.78 9.62
N CYS A 105 -15.74 28.02 9.21
CA CYS A 105 -16.11 29.14 10.09
C CYS A 105 -17.51 29.64 9.73
N GLN A 106 -18.46 29.49 10.65
CA GLN A 106 -19.86 29.87 10.41
C GLN A 106 -20.05 31.38 10.25
N THR A 107 -19.06 32.21 10.58
CA THR A 107 -19.11 33.66 10.37
C THR A 107 -19.02 34.04 8.90
N PHE A 108 -18.25 33.29 8.09
CA PHE A 108 -17.93 33.64 6.70
C PHE A 108 -18.17 32.46 5.74
N PRO A 109 -19.40 31.96 5.62
CA PRO A 109 -19.70 30.75 4.87
C PRO A 109 -19.35 30.86 3.37
N GLU A 110 -19.51 32.01 2.73
CA GLU A 110 -19.12 32.20 1.33
C GLU A 110 -17.59 32.16 1.20
N TYR A 111 -16.87 32.88 2.06
CA TYR A 111 -15.40 32.87 2.08
C TYR A 111 -14.84 31.47 2.35
N CYS A 112 -15.42 30.71 3.29
CA CYS A 112 -15.06 29.31 3.53
C CYS A 112 -15.15 28.49 2.23
N ALA A 113 -16.29 28.60 1.54
CA ALA A 113 -16.54 27.86 0.31
C ALA A 113 -15.57 28.27 -0.80
N ALA A 114 -15.33 29.57 -0.99
CA ALA A 114 -14.41 30.09 -1.99
C ALA A 114 -12.96 29.63 -1.72
N LYS A 115 -12.48 29.70 -0.47
CA LYS A 115 -11.13 29.26 -0.12
C LYS A 115 -10.95 27.74 -0.19
N ALA A 116 -11.96 26.95 0.19
CA ALA A 116 -11.96 25.51 -0.03
C ALA A 116 -11.90 25.15 -1.53
N ALA A 117 -12.64 25.89 -2.37
CA ALA A 117 -12.60 25.72 -3.81
C ALA A 117 -11.22 26.07 -4.40
N VAL A 118 -10.58 27.13 -3.91
CA VAL A 118 -9.20 27.50 -4.29
C VAL A 118 -8.19 26.42 -3.90
N HIS A 119 -8.31 25.86 -2.70
CA HIS A 119 -7.48 24.73 -2.27
C HIS A 119 -7.58 23.54 -3.22
N GLN A 120 -8.81 23.19 -3.62
CA GLN A 120 -9.05 22.08 -4.53
C GLN A 120 -8.60 22.41 -5.96
N TRP A 121 -8.75 23.66 -6.41
CA TRP A 121 -8.20 24.14 -7.68
C TRP A 121 -6.69 23.90 -7.74
N VAL A 122 -5.94 24.33 -6.72
CA VAL A 122 -4.48 24.14 -6.63
C VAL A 122 -4.10 22.65 -6.71
N LYS A 123 -4.77 21.79 -5.91
CA LYS A 123 -4.50 20.34 -5.89
C LYS A 123 -4.75 19.64 -7.22
N THR A 124 -5.71 20.13 -8.01
CA THR A 124 -6.14 19.49 -9.26
C THR A 124 -5.36 19.98 -10.47
N VAL A 125 -5.09 21.29 -10.58
CA VAL A 125 -4.39 21.86 -11.74
C VAL A 125 -2.87 21.74 -11.65
N GLY A 126 -2.31 21.79 -10.43
CA GLY A 126 -0.86 21.79 -10.21
C GLY A 126 -0.13 20.59 -10.80
N PRO A 127 -0.54 19.34 -10.50
CA PRO A 127 0.13 18.15 -11.01
C PRO A 127 0.14 18.07 -12.55
N ILE A 128 -0.99 18.37 -13.19
CA ILE A 128 -1.11 18.36 -14.66
C ILE A 128 -0.19 19.41 -15.28
N LEU A 129 -0.24 20.65 -14.78
CA LEU A 129 0.59 21.73 -15.30
C LEU A 129 2.08 21.50 -15.07
N GLN A 130 2.46 20.80 -14.00
CA GLN A 130 3.87 20.44 -13.78
C GLN A 130 4.34 19.44 -14.84
N VAL A 131 3.61 18.34 -15.02
CA VAL A 131 3.98 17.29 -15.98
C VAL A 131 3.94 17.80 -17.42
N LYS A 132 2.88 18.54 -17.77
CA LYS A 132 2.63 18.99 -19.14
C LYS A 132 3.33 20.29 -19.49
N GLU A 133 3.56 21.19 -18.53
CA GLU A 133 4.01 22.55 -18.81
C GLU A 133 5.20 23.02 -17.97
N ASN A 134 5.72 22.19 -17.06
CA ASN A 134 6.75 22.59 -16.10
C ASN A 134 6.34 23.83 -15.27
N ILE A 135 5.03 23.97 -15.01
CA ILE A 135 4.47 25.06 -14.19
C ILE A 135 4.00 24.48 -12.87
N THR A 136 4.44 25.07 -11.76
CA THR A 136 4.00 24.65 -10.41
C THR A 136 2.89 25.54 -9.90
N VAL A 137 1.92 24.96 -9.19
CA VAL A 137 0.81 25.68 -8.57
C VAL A 137 0.67 25.22 -7.13
N ASN A 138 0.84 26.12 -6.15
CA ASN A 138 0.81 25.79 -4.73
C ASN A 138 0.02 26.83 -3.92
N CYS A 139 -0.28 26.52 -2.66
CA CYS A 139 -1.13 27.32 -1.80
C CYS A 139 -0.49 27.58 -0.42
N VAL A 140 -0.48 28.85 0.01
CA VAL A 140 -0.16 29.25 1.38
C VAL A 140 -1.46 29.60 2.11
N MET A 141 -1.69 29.02 3.28
CA MET A 141 -2.93 29.15 4.05
C MET A 141 -2.66 29.85 5.38
N PRO A 142 -2.83 31.18 5.46
CA PRO A 142 -2.77 31.87 6.75
C PRO A 142 -4.00 31.57 7.61
N GLY A 143 -3.79 31.65 8.93
CA GLY A 143 -4.84 31.83 9.93
C GLY A 143 -5.28 33.28 10.01
N GLY A 144 -5.58 33.76 11.22
CA GLY A 144 -5.96 35.16 11.41
C GLY A 144 -4.78 36.10 11.16
N ILE A 145 -4.92 37.03 10.22
CA ILE A 145 -3.92 38.08 9.93
C ILE A 145 -4.58 39.45 9.86
N GLU A 146 -4.01 40.44 10.54
CA GLU A 146 -4.52 41.82 10.48
C GLU A 146 -4.26 42.38 9.08
N THR A 147 -5.33 42.82 8.41
CA THR A 147 -5.22 43.47 7.11
C THR A 147 -6.09 44.73 7.11
N PRO A 148 -5.74 45.75 6.30
CA PRO A 148 -6.59 46.93 6.14
C PRO A 148 -8.01 46.62 5.64
N ALA A 149 -8.25 45.43 5.07
CA ALA A 149 -9.55 45.00 4.57
C ALA A 149 -10.57 44.71 5.68
N MET A 150 -10.11 44.42 6.91
CA MET A 150 -10.99 44.20 8.07
C MET A 150 -10.40 44.87 9.32
N PRO A 151 -10.60 46.19 9.50
CA PRO A 151 -10.02 46.92 10.62
C PRO A 151 -10.45 46.36 11.98
N GLY A 152 -9.48 46.06 12.85
CA GLY A 152 -9.75 45.58 14.20
C GLY A 152 -10.08 44.09 14.28
N PHE A 153 -9.84 43.33 13.20
CA PHE A 153 -9.97 41.88 13.16
C PHE A 153 -9.14 41.18 14.25
N SER A 154 -7.92 41.64 14.48
CA SER A 154 -7.01 41.15 15.54
C SER A 154 -7.59 41.22 16.94
N LYS A 155 -8.60 42.06 17.21
CA LYS A 155 -9.24 42.14 18.54
C LYS A 155 -9.97 40.87 18.94
N ALA A 156 -10.31 40.01 17.98
CA ALA A 156 -10.93 38.71 18.24
C ALA A 156 -9.92 37.64 18.69
N PHE A 157 -8.61 37.93 18.64
CA PHE A 157 -7.54 36.97 18.84
C PHE A 157 -6.55 37.46 19.90
N ARG A 158 -5.87 36.52 20.56
CA ARG A 158 -4.63 36.82 21.27
C ARG A 158 -3.46 36.90 20.29
N PRO A 159 -2.36 37.60 20.60
CA PRO A 159 -1.21 37.70 19.71
C PRO A 159 -0.66 36.35 19.23
N GLU A 160 -0.61 35.35 20.10
CA GLU A 160 -0.19 33.97 19.81
C GLU A 160 -1.15 33.19 18.89
N GLN A 161 -2.34 33.73 18.61
CA GLN A 161 -3.35 33.12 17.73
C GLN A 161 -3.37 33.75 16.33
N MET A 162 -2.50 34.74 16.08
CA MET A 162 -2.41 35.46 14.82
C MET A 162 -1.22 34.96 13.99
N THR A 163 -1.41 34.76 12.70
CA THR A 163 -0.31 34.49 11.76
C THR A 163 0.63 35.70 11.71
N LEU A 164 1.93 35.47 11.92
CA LEU A 164 2.93 36.52 11.75
C LEU A 164 3.17 36.81 10.27
N GLN A 165 3.39 38.09 9.94
CA GLN A 165 3.70 38.49 8.57
C GLN A 165 4.98 37.82 8.05
N SER A 166 6.00 37.66 8.91
CA SER A 166 7.23 36.95 8.58
C SER A 166 6.97 35.50 8.16
N THR A 167 6.06 34.82 8.86
CA THR A 167 5.68 33.42 8.57
C THR A 167 4.91 33.34 7.26
N LEU A 168 3.98 34.25 7.01
CA LEU A 168 3.27 34.30 5.74
C LEU A 168 4.25 34.47 4.56
N ILE A 169 5.21 35.38 4.67
CA ILE A 169 6.25 35.59 3.65
C ILE A 169 7.14 34.36 3.49
N ALA A 170 7.56 33.73 4.59
CA ALA A 170 8.33 32.49 4.55
C ALA A 170 7.58 31.36 3.82
N GLY A 171 6.25 31.30 3.96
CA GLY A 171 5.41 30.37 3.21
C GLY A 171 5.44 30.61 1.69
N PHE A 172 5.46 31.86 1.24
CA PHE A 172 5.66 32.15 -0.19
C PHE A 172 7.07 31.74 -0.64
N ASP A 173 8.10 32.10 0.14
CA ASP A 173 9.49 31.75 -0.17
C ASP A 173 9.71 30.24 -0.25
N PHE A 174 9.00 29.45 0.57
CA PHE A 174 9.05 27.99 0.53
C PHE A 174 8.77 27.41 -0.87
N PHE A 175 7.80 27.97 -1.60
CA PHE A 175 7.49 27.56 -2.97
C PHE A 175 8.33 28.28 -4.03
N LEU A 176 8.57 29.59 -3.83
CA LEU A 176 9.33 30.40 -4.79
C LEU A 176 10.80 29.96 -4.88
N CYS A 177 11.40 29.53 -3.76
CA CYS A 177 12.79 29.07 -3.68
C CYS A 177 12.98 27.57 -4.02
N ASP A 178 11.93 26.86 -4.44
CA ASP A 178 12.04 25.47 -4.91
C ASP A 178 12.79 25.38 -6.25
N ALA A 179 14.12 25.31 -6.20
CA ALA A 179 14.98 25.35 -7.39
C ALA A 179 14.71 24.17 -8.36
N GLY A 180 14.28 23.02 -7.84
CA GLY A 180 13.95 21.84 -8.65
C GLY A 180 12.60 21.91 -9.36
N ASN A 181 11.75 22.90 -9.06
CA ASN A 181 10.39 23.03 -9.59
C ASN A 181 9.55 21.74 -9.41
N THR A 182 9.74 21.10 -8.26
CA THR A 182 9.16 19.78 -7.91
C THR A 182 7.91 19.89 -7.06
N LYS A 183 7.74 20.99 -6.31
CA LYS A 183 6.57 21.21 -5.45
C LYS A 183 5.40 21.71 -6.27
N THR A 184 4.35 20.92 -6.39
CA THR A 184 3.10 21.31 -7.06
C THR A 184 1.91 20.68 -6.36
N GLY A 185 0.75 21.33 -6.41
CA GLY A 185 -0.47 20.88 -5.75
C GLY A 185 -0.40 20.88 -4.22
N GLN A 186 0.65 21.48 -3.63
CA GLN A 186 0.89 21.46 -2.19
C GLN A 186 0.21 22.62 -1.47
N LEU A 187 -0.20 22.35 -0.24
CA LEU A 187 -0.81 23.30 0.68
C LEU A 187 0.03 23.36 1.94
N ILE A 188 0.45 24.55 2.32
CA ILE A 188 1.09 24.78 3.62
C ILE A 188 0.26 25.76 4.44
N GLU A 189 0.19 25.52 5.73
CA GLU A 189 -0.36 26.43 6.72
C GLU A 189 0.74 27.35 7.26
N ALA A 190 0.42 28.64 7.36
CA ALA A 190 1.24 29.61 8.09
C ALA A 190 0.61 29.85 9.47
N ALA A 191 0.95 28.97 10.42
CA ALA A 191 0.40 28.92 11.77
C ALA A 191 1.28 29.74 12.72
N HIS A 192 0.84 30.93 13.10
CA HIS A 192 1.61 31.84 13.97
C HIS A 192 3.05 32.07 13.48
N ASP A 193 4.04 31.37 14.04
CA ASP A 193 5.48 31.39 13.73
C ASP A 193 6.00 30.13 13.01
N GLU A 194 5.12 29.17 12.68
CA GLU A 194 5.46 27.89 12.04
C GLU A 194 4.83 27.72 10.65
N ILE A 195 5.52 26.91 9.82
CA ILE A 195 5.01 26.42 8.53
C ILE A 195 4.70 24.93 8.66
N ILE A 196 3.45 24.55 8.39
CA ILE A 196 2.97 23.17 8.51
C ILE A 196 2.53 22.67 7.12
N ASP A 197 3.11 21.57 6.65
CA ASP A 197 2.63 20.87 5.44
C ASP A 197 1.34 20.11 5.78
N TRP A 198 0.29 20.39 5.02
CA TRP A 198 -1.03 19.79 5.24
C TRP A 198 -1.24 18.44 4.55
N GLY A 199 -0.44 18.12 3.52
CA GLY A 199 -0.49 16.83 2.83
C GLY A 199 -1.89 16.39 2.33
N HIS A 200 -2.07 15.07 2.23
CA HIS A 200 -3.34 14.42 1.89
C HIS A 200 -3.92 13.73 3.14
N PRO A 201 -5.18 13.98 3.54
CA PRO A 201 -5.77 13.49 4.79
C PRO A 201 -6.02 11.95 4.85
N GLY A 202 -5.41 11.18 3.94
CA GLY A 202 -5.62 9.74 3.75
C GLY A 202 -7.01 9.38 3.18
N TYR A 203 -7.25 8.08 2.99
CA TYR A 203 -8.49 7.53 2.44
C TYR A 203 -9.22 6.72 3.50
N LYS A 204 -10.28 7.29 4.08
CA LYS A 204 -11.08 6.59 5.09
C LYS A 204 -11.73 5.31 4.55
N SER A 205 -12.16 5.30 3.29
CA SER A 205 -12.70 4.12 2.60
C SER A 205 -11.64 3.31 1.83
N GLY A 206 -10.35 3.55 2.09
CA GLY A 206 -9.25 2.80 1.48
C GLY A 206 -9.24 2.89 -0.05
N ALA A 207 -9.15 1.73 -0.70
CA ALA A 207 -9.05 1.61 -2.16
C ALA A 207 -10.21 2.29 -2.92
N PHE A 208 -11.42 2.33 -2.35
CA PHE A 208 -12.58 2.96 -2.98
C PHE A 208 -12.35 4.46 -3.22
N ALA A 209 -11.91 5.21 -2.20
CA ALA A 209 -11.61 6.63 -2.38
C ALA A 209 -10.34 6.85 -3.20
N LYS A 210 -9.32 5.97 -3.11
CA LYS A 210 -8.13 6.03 -3.98
C LYS A 210 -8.47 5.95 -5.46
N ARG A 211 -9.46 5.13 -5.82
CA ARG A 211 -9.95 5.05 -7.20
C ARG A 211 -10.66 6.33 -7.63
N THR A 212 -11.44 6.95 -6.74
CA THR A 212 -12.29 8.10 -7.05
C THR A 212 -11.48 9.32 -7.47
N GLU A 213 -10.29 9.53 -6.88
CA GLU A 213 -9.41 10.63 -7.24
C GLU A 213 -8.50 10.36 -8.45
N ALA A 214 -8.38 9.10 -8.87
CA ALA A 214 -7.45 8.71 -9.91
C ALA A 214 -7.94 9.24 -11.27
N VAL A 215 -7.03 9.81 -12.05
CA VAL A 215 -7.37 10.21 -13.42
C VAL A 215 -7.71 8.97 -14.23
N PHE A 216 -8.91 8.96 -14.79
CA PHE A 216 -9.31 7.98 -15.79
C PHE A 216 -8.93 8.51 -17.18
N GLU A 217 -7.88 7.91 -17.76
CA GLU A 217 -7.26 8.41 -19.00
C GLU A 217 -8.27 8.57 -20.14
N PRO A 218 -9.22 7.64 -20.40
CA PRO A 218 -10.21 7.82 -21.45
C PRO A 218 -11.11 9.05 -21.27
N TRP A 219 -11.49 9.42 -20.04
CA TRP A 219 -12.24 10.67 -19.82
C TRP A 219 -11.33 11.89 -19.97
N PHE A 220 -10.09 11.80 -19.48
CA PHE A 220 -9.15 12.89 -19.60
C PHE A 220 -8.84 13.20 -21.07
N GLU A 221 -8.55 12.19 -21.87
CA GLU A 221 -8.31 12.32 -23.32
C GLU A 221 -9.55 12.83 -24.05
N MET A 222 -10.74 12.34 -23.70
CA MET A 222 -12.01 12.86 -24.26
C MET A 222 -12.20 14.36 -23.98
N MET A 223 -11.83 14.83 -22.79
CA MET A 223 -12.02 16.22 -22.36
C MET A 223 -10.89 17.16 -22.82
N HIS A 224 -9.67 16.63 -22.97
CA HIS A 224 -8.46 17.45 -23.15
C HIS A 224 -7.69 17.17 -24.45
N GLY A 225 -8.02 16.10 -25.18
CA GLY A 225 -7.41 15.74 -26.47
C GLY A 225 -6.07 15.00 -26.37
N GLU A 226 -5.60 14.69 -25.17
CA GLU A 226 -4.38 13.92 -24.89
C GLU A 226 -4.46 13.24 -23.52
N THR A 227 -3.61 12.26 -23.23
CA THR A 227 -3.51 11.61 -21.90
C THR A 227 -2.92 12.55 -20.86
N SER A 228 -3.17 12.28 -19.57
CA SER A 228 -2.74 13.14 -18.47
C SER A 228 -1.23 13.10 -18.23
N GLY A 229 -0.59 11.95 -18.46
CA GLY A 229 0.82 11.71 -18.14
C GLY A 229 1.12 11.62 -16.64
N LEU A 230 0.10 11.64 -15.78
CA LEU A 230 0.29 11.44 -14.34
C LEU A 230 0.62 9.97 -14.03
N PRO A 231 1.32 9.71 -12.91
CA PRO A 231 1.51 8.35 -12.42
C PRO A 231 0.22 7.80 -11.76
N GLY A 232 0.07 6.46 -11.80
CA GLY A 232 -1.00 5.74 -11.10
C GLY A 232 -2.40 5.98 -11.66
N THR A 233 -2.52 6.41 -12.92
CA THR A 233 -3.81 6.65 -13.56
C THR A 233 -4.54 5.34 -13.88
N ILE A 234 -5.82 5.45 -14.23
CA ILE A 234 -6.59 4.32 -14.72
C ILE A 234 -6.49 4.37 -16.25
N PRO A 235 -5.67 3.51 -16.87
CA PRO A 235 -5.30 3.66 -18.28
C PRO A 235 -6.43 3.33 -19.24
N ASP A 236 -7.35 2.45 -18.85
CA ASP A 236 -8.43 1.97 -19.71
C ASP A 236 -9.64 1.50 -18.87
N TRP A 237 -10.75 1.24 -19.56
CA TRP A 237 -11.95 0.66 -18.99
C TRP A 237 -11.63 -0.67 -18.30
N PRO A 238 -11.98 -0.84 -17.02
CA PRO A 238 -11.69 -2.08 -16.31
C PRO A 238 -12.40 -3.26 -16.98
N ASP A 239 -11.67 -4.37 -17.15
CA ASP A 239 -12.29 -5.65 -17.53
C ASP A 239 -13.23 -6.09 -16.40
N GLN A 240 -14.52 -5.87 -16.60
CA GLN A 240 -15.56 -6.18 -15.62
C GLN A 240 -15.68 -7.68 -15.32
N LYS A 241 -15.03 -8.55 -16.11
CA LYS A 241 -15.16 -10.00 -16.01
C LYS A 241 -13.94 -10.70 -15.43
N VAL A 242 -12.78 -10.06 -15.40
CA VAL A 242 -11.51 -10.72 -15.03
C VAL A 242 -10.68 -9.86 -14.09
N LYS A 243 -10.32 -10.43 -12.93
CA LYS A 243 -9.37 -9.86 -11.98
C LYS A 243 -7.98 -10.48 -12.13
N ILE A 244 -6.96 -9.78 -11.63
CA ILE A 244 -5.56 -10.23 -11.68
C ILE A 244 -5.04 -10.41 -10.25
N ILE A 245 -4.42 -11.56 -9.97
CA ILE A 245 -3.62 -11.78 -8.75
C ILE A 245 -2.13 -11.74 -9.08
N ALA A 246 -1.38 -10.86 -8.42
CA ALA A 246 0.08 -10.93 -8.38
C ALA A 246 0.51 -12.00 -7.37
N VAL A 247 1.40 -12.88 -7.78
CA VAL A 247 1.96 -13.94 -6.91
C VAL A 247 3.45 -13.73 -6.82
N THR A 248 3.95 -13.37 -5.63
CA THR A 248 5.40 -13.34 -5.38
C THR A 248 5.90 -14.73 -5.02
N GLY A 249 7.19 -14.98 -5.26
CA GLY A 249 7.74 -16.33 -5.10
C GLY A 249 7.04 -17.36 -5.99
N ALA A 250 6.55 -16.95 -7.16
CA ALA A 250 5.73 -17.78 -8.07
C ALA A 250 6.43 -19.07 -8.55
N THR A 251 7.76 -19.13 -8.47
CA THR A 251 8.55 -20.31 -8.82
C THR A 251 8.93 -21.18 -7.60
N GLY A 252 8.57 -20.77 -6.39
CA GLY A 252 8.80 -21.50 -5.14
C GLY A 252 7.61 -22.40 -4.75
N SER A 253 7.72 -23.08 -3.60
CA SER A 253 6.70 -24.05 -3.17
C SER A 253 5.32 -23.42 -2.95
N GLN A 254 5.24 -22.37 -2.13
CA GLN A 254 3.95 -21.73 -1.85
C GLN A 254 3.38 -21.01 -3.08
N GLY A 255 4.15 -20.08 -3.66
CA GLY A 255 3.70 -19.29 -4.81
C GLY A 255 3.38 -20.16 -6.03
N GLY A 256 4.16 -21.21 -6.28
CA GLY A 256 3.87 -22.20 -7.33
C GLY A 256 2.55 -22.93 -7.10
N GLY A 257 2.25 -23.32 -5.86
CA GLY A 257 0.94 -23.89 -5.49
C GLY A 257 -0.22 -22.91 -5.74
N VAL A 258 -0.02 -21.63 -5.40
CA VAL A 258 -0.99 -20.57 -5.69
C VAL A 258 -1.22 -20.42 -7.20
N VAL A 259 -0.16 -20.36 -7.99
CA VAL A 259 -0.22 -20.27 -9.45
C VAL A 259 -0.99 -21.46 -10.04
N ASN A 260 -0.72 -22.68 -9.57
CA ASN A 260 -1.30 -23.92 -10.10
C ASN A 260 -2.83 -23.97 -9.98
N ILE A 261 -3.38 -23.42 -8.91
CA ILE A 261 -4.83 -23.32 -8.69
C ILE A 261 -5.38 -22.08 -9.38
N MET A 262 -4.79 -20.91 -9.14
CA MET A 262 -5.35 -19.64 -9.61
C MET A 262 -5.38 -19.50 -11.13
N LYS A 263 -4.45 -20.14 -11.86
CA LYS A 263 -4.48 -20.16 -13.34
C LYS A 263 -5.70 -20.89 -13.91
N LYS A 264 -6.39 -21.69 -13.10
CA LYS A 264 -7.61 -22.44 -13.47
C LYS A 264 -8.88 -21.84 -12.85
N THR A 265 -8.75 -20.83 -12.00
CA THR A 265 -9.89 -20.23 -11.29
C THR A 265 -10.66 -19.28 -12.22
N PRO A 266 -11.96 -19.50 -12.48
CA PRO A 266 -12.75 -18.61 -13.32
C PRO A 266 -12.74 -17.17 -12.80
N GLY A 267 -12.64 -16.20 -13.72
CA GLY A 267 -12.61 -14.78 -13.38
C GLY A 267 -11.26 -14.27 -12.87
N TRP A 268 -10.21 -15.10 -12.84
CA TRP A 268 -8.87 -14.70 -12.41
C TRP A 268 -7.80 -14.97 -13.48
N LYS A 269 -6.84 -14.05 -13.55
CA LYS A 269 -5.54 -14.21 -14.23
C LYS A 269 -4.43 -14.13 -13.19
N VAL A 270 -3.31 -14.78 -13.48
CA VAL A 270 -2.12 -14.78 -12.62
C VAL A 270 -1.03 -13.93 -13.26
N ARG A 271 -0.44 -13.05 -12.45
CA ARG A 271 0.83 -12.37 -12.73
C ARG A 271 1.90 -12.95 -11.81
N ALA A 272 2.85 -13.68 -12.37
CA ALA A 272 3.97 -14.28 -11.66
C ALA A 272 5.10 -13.26 -11.48
N VAL A 273 5.41 -12.91 -10.23
CA VAL A 273 6.48 -11.97 -9.90
C VAL A 273 7.75 -12.75 -9.56
N THR A 274 8.85 -12.44 -10.27
CA THR A 274 10.15 -13.11 -10.12
C THR A 274 11.30 -12.11 -10.23
N ARG A 275 12.42 -12.38 -9.53
CA ARG A 275 13.66 -11.61 -9.69
C ARG A 275 14.32 -11.85 -11.06
N ASN A 276 14.14 -13.05 -11.61
CA ASN A 276 14.75 -13.47 -12.88
C ASN A 276 13.71 -14.13 -13.80
N PRO A 277 13.19 -13.41 -14.80
CA PRO A 277 12.23 -13.96 -15.76
C PRO A 277 12.85 -14.97 -16.74
N ASP A 278 14.17 -15.01 -16.85
CA ASP A 278 14.89 -15.86 -17.81
C ASP A 278 15.23 -17.26 -17.29
N ASN A 279 14.94 -17.55 -16.02
CA ASN A 279 15.18 -18.87 -15.47
C ASN A 279 14.18 -19.91 -16.03
N ASN A 280 14.51 -21.20 -15.91
CA ASN A 280 13.70 -22.27 -16.49
C ASN A 280 12.27 -22.33 -15.94
N ALA A 281 12.08 -22.05 -14.65
CA ALA A 281 10.77 -22.07 -14.00
C ALA A 281 9.88 -20.94 -14.52
N ALA A 282 10.40 -19.71 -14.60
CA ALA A 282 9.70 -18.55 -15.15
C ALA A 282 9.37 -18.75 -16.64
N LYS A 283 10.31 -19.26 -17.43
CA LYS A 283 10.06 -19.61 -18.84
C LYS A 283 8.97 -20.67 -19.00
N LYS A 284 8.86 -21.62 -18.08
CA LYS A 284 7.77 -22.60 -18.06
C LYS A 284 6.42 -21.91 -17.82
N LEU A 285 6.34 -21.01 -16.83
CA LEU A 285 5.11 -20.25 -16.56
C LEU A 285 4.69 -19.40 -17.77
N ALA A 286 5.63 -18.70 -18.41
CA ALA A 286 5.35 -17.92 -19.61
C ALA A 286 4.81 -18.79 -20.77
N LYS A 287 5.34 -20.00 -20.96
CA LYS A 287 4.83 -20.97 -21.96
C LYS A 287 3.41 -21.45 -21.65
N GLU A 288 3.00 -21.42 -20.38
CA GLU A 288 1.63 -21.73 -19.94
C GLU A 288 0.68 -20.52 -20.08
N GLY A 289 1.13 -19.40 -20.66
CA GLY A 289 0.33 -18.20 -20.88
C GLY A 289 0.20 -17.30 -19.64
N ILE A 290 1.01 -17.54 -18.61
CA ILE A 290 1.03 -16.71 -17.40
C ILE A 290 1.93 -15.50 -17.65
N GLU A 291 1.44 -14.31 -17.28
CA GLU A 291 2.22 -13.09 -17.33
C GLU A 291 3.36 -13.17 -16.30
N VAL A 292 4.61 -12.99 -16.75
CA VAL A 292 5.79 -13.02 -15.89
C VAL A 292 6.39 -11.63 -15.82
N VAL A 293 6.45 -11.05 -14.62
CA VAL A 293 6.97 -9.70 -14.40
C VAL A 293 8.21 -9.77 -13.51
N LYS A 294 9.22 -8.96 -13.87
CA LYS A 294 10.43 -8.81 -13.08
C LYS A 294 10.18 -7.83 -11.93
N ALA A 295 10.49 -8.24 -10.71
CA ALA A 295 10.61 -7.32 -9.57
C ALA A 295 11.60 -7.86 -8.54
N ASP A 296 12.23 -6.95 -7.80
CA ASP A 296 13.14 -7.26 -6.71
C ASP A 296 12.54 -6.78 -5.38
N PHE A 297 12.71 -7.56 -4.32
CA PHE A 297 12.18 -7.22 -3.01
C PHE A 297 12.97 -6.11 -2.33
N ASP A 298 14.21 -5.85 -2.78
CA ASP A 298 14.99 -4.68 -2.36
C ASP A 298 14.66 -3.40 -3.16
N ASP A 299 13.87 -3.51 -4.24
CA ASP A 299 13.45 -2.39 -5.09
C ASP A 299 11.92 -2.18 -5.02
N GLU A 300 11.48 -1.31 -4.11
CA GLU A 300 10.08 -0.98 -3.92
C GLU A 300 9.42 -0.40 -5.19
N ALA A 301 10.15 0.34 -6.04
CA ALA A 301 9.60 0.87 -7.28
C ALA A 301 9.31 -0.24 -8.30
N SER A 302 10.17 -1.26 -8.37
CA SER A 302 9.90 -2.45 -9.18
C SER A 302 8.66 -3.22 -8.70
N LEU A 303 8.46 -3.31 -7.37
CA LEU A 303 7.27 -3.93 -6.78
C LEU A 303 5.99 -3.14 -7.07
N ARG A 304 6.04 -1.80 -6.95
CA ARG A 304 4.92 -0.91 -7.31
C ARG A 304 4.52 -1.12 -8.77
N SER A 305 5.51 -1.23 -9.67
CA SER A 305 5.26 -1.53 -11.09
C SER A 305 4.65 -2.92 -11.28
N ALA A 306 5.13 -3.94 -10.56
CA ALA A 306 4.58 -5.29 -10.65
C ALA A 306 3.14 -5.41 -10.12
N PHE A 307 2.77 -4.59 -9.13
CA PHE A 307 1.43 -4.54 -8.55
C PHE A 307 0.48 -3.54 -9.23
N ASP A 308 0.92 -2.88 -10.30
CA ASP A 308 0.06 -1.98 -11.05
C ASP A 308 -1.07 -2.74 -11.76
N GLY A 309 -2.31 -2.28 -11.60
CA GLY A 309 -3.50 -2.89 -12.20
C GLY A 309 -3.91 -4.26 -11.61
N VAL A 310 -3.24 -4.76 -10.56
CA VAL A 310 -3.63 -6.03 -9.93
C VAL A 310 -4.69 -5.82 -8.86
N HIS A 311 -5.52 -6.84 -8.62
CA HIS A 311 -6.66 -6.80 -7.71
C HIS A 311 -6.37 -7.53 -6.40
N ALA A 312 -5.49 -8.54 -6.44
CA ALA A 312 -5.01 -9.23 -5.26
C ALA A 312 -3.50 -9.43 -5.33
N VAL A 313 -2.86 -9.53 -4.17
CA VAL A 313 -1.45 -9.89 -4.05
C VAL A 313 -1.31 -11.06 -3.08
N PHE A 314 -0.73 -12.16 -3.53
CA PHE A 314 -0.15 -13.17 -2.64
C PHE A 314 1.32 -12.85 -2.43
N ALA A 315 1.66 -12.45 -1.21
CA ALA A 315 2.99 -12.04 -0.83
C ALA A 315 3.63 -13.08 0.11
N VAL A 316 4.81 -13.56 -0.29
CA VAL A 316 5.65 -14.47 0.48
C VAL A 316 7.12 -14.04 0.36
N THR A 317 7.82 -14.15 1.48
CA THR A 317 9.27 -13.90 1.63
C THR A 317 9.99 -15.17 2.11
N ASN A 318 11.31 -15.22 1.90
CA ASN A 318 12.11 -16.44 2.07
C ASN A 318 13.35 -16.23 2.94
N TRP A 319 13.13 -16.26 4.25
CA TRP A 319 14.16 -16.16 5.28
C TRP A 319 15.30 -17.20 5.11
N TRP A 320 14.96 -18.43 4.71
CA TRP A 320 15.91 -19.54 4.59
C TRP A 320 16.96 -19.33 3.49
N GLU A 321 16.64 -18.59 2.43
CA GLU A 321 17.58 -18.29 1.34
C GLU A 321 18.82 -17.54 1.86
N SER A 322 18.62 -16.57 2.74
CA SER A 322 19.70 -15.78 3.35
C SER A 322 20.55 -16.64 4.29
N LEU A 323 19.90 -17.55 5.04
CA LEU A 323 20.61 -18.44 5.97
C LEU A 323 21.57 -19.36 5.21
N PHE A 324 21.10 -19.97 4.12
CA PHE A 324 21.95 -20.84 3.29
C PHE A 324 23.04 -20.07 2.52
N ARG A 325 22.94 -18.74 2.44
CA ARG A 325 24.01 -17.85 1.93
C ARG A 325 24.99 -17.39 3.01
N GLY A 326 24.90 -17.95 4.23
CA GLY A 326 25.86 -17.74 5.31
C GLY A 326 25.54 -16.58 6.24
N LYS A 327 24.30 -16.06 6.23
CA LYS A 327 23.84 -15.07 7.20
C LYS A 327 23.45 -15.72 8.52
N THR A 328 23.51 -14.96 9.62
CA THR A 328 23.00 -15.38 10.93
C THR A 328 21.47 -15.34 10.97
N GLN A 329 20.87 -15.98 11.98
CA GLN A 329 19.41 -16.07 12.11
C GLN A 329 18.74 -14.67 12.18
N HIS A 330 19.33 -13.73 12.92
CA HIS A 330 18.80 -12.38 13.07
C HIS A 330 19.06 -11.51 11.83
N GLU A 331 20.21 -11.60 11.18
CA GLU A 331 20.44 -10.90 9.90
C GLU A 331 19.43 -11.37 8.83
N CYS A 332 19.13 -12.67 8.78
CA CYS A 332 18.06 -13.18 7.91
C CYS A 332 16.71 -12.58 8.27
N GLY A 333 16.44 -12.42 9.56
CA GLY A 333 15.22 -11.78 10.07
C GLY A 333 15.08 -10.32 9.62
N GLU A 334 16.15 -9.54 9.73
CA GLU A 334 16.16 -8.14 9.30
C GLU A 334 15.89 -8.00 7.80
N ILE A 335 16.48 -8.86 6.98
CA ILE A 335 16.22 -8.93 5.53
C ILE A 335 14.75 -9.31 5.27
N GLU A 336 14.25 -10.31 5.99
CA GLU A 336 12.87 -10.80 5.87
C GLU A 336 11.84 -9.71 6.18
N GLU A 337 12.04 -8.97 7.27
CA GLU A 337 11.20 -7.82 7.63
C GLU A 337 11.29 -6.69 6.61
N HIS A 338 12.51 -6.40 6.12
CA HIS A 338 12.72 -5.39 5.08
C HIS A 338 11.93 -5.73 3.80
N HIS A 339 12.08 -6.95 3.30
CA HIS A 339 11.39 -7.45 2.11
C HIS A 339 9.87 -7.49 2.31
N GLY A 340 9.40 -8.00 3.46
CA GLY A 340 7.98 -8.06 3.77
C GLY A 340 7.32 -6.68 3.80
N MET A 341 8.02 -5.68 4.34
CA MET A 341 7.52 -4.31 4.38
C MET A 341 7.62 -3.58 3.04
N ASN A 342 8.61 -3.88 2.18
CA ASN A 342 8.63 -3.36 0.81
C ASN A 342 7.43 -3.88 0.01
N LEU A 343 7.10 -5.17 0.13
CA LEU A 343 5.91 -5.77 -0.47
C LEU A 343 4.62 -5.10 0.03
N ALA A 344 4.49 -4.93 1.35
CA ALA A 344 3.33 -4.30 1.95
C ALA A 344 3.19 -2.83 1.50
N ARG A 345 4.26 -2.02 1.51
CA ARG A 345 4.22 -0.63 1.06
C ARG A 345 3.88 -0.51 -0.42
N ALA A 346 4.44 -1.37 -1.26
CA ALA A 346 4.11 -1.41 -2.69
C ALA A 346 2.61 -1.71 -2.88
N ALA A 347 2.07 -2.72 -2.21
CA ALA A 347 0.65 -3.07 -2.27
C ALA A 347 -0.23 -1.93 -1.72
N ALA A 348 0.15 -1.31 -0.60
CA ALA A 348 -0.57 -0.19 0.01
C ALA A 348 -0.61 1.05 -0.88
N SER A 349 0.39 1.23 -1.74
CA SER A 349 0.43 2.34 -2.69
C SER A 349 -0.45 2.11 -3.93
N SER A 350 -0.83 0.85 -4.20
CA SER A 350 -1.70 0.53 -5.33
C SER A 350 -3.12 1.07 -5.10
N ARG A 351 -3.72 1.56 -6.18
CA ARG A 351 -5.12 2.00 -6.21
C ARG A 351 -6.09 0.87 -6.57
N THR A 352 -5.58 -0.25 -7.06
CA THR A 352 -6.39 -1.38 -7.58
C THR A 352 -6.36 -2.60 -6.68
N VAL A 353 -5.42 -2.70 -5.74
CA VAL A 353 -5.36 -3.83 -4.80
C VAL A 353 -6.56 -3.78 -3.86
N GLU A 354 -7.37 -4.83 -3.92
CA GLU A 354 -8.59 -5.04 -3.12
C GLU A 354 -8.36 -6.06 -1.99
N HIS A 355 -7.35 -6.93 -2.11
CA HIS A 355 -7.02 -7.95 -1.12
C HIS A 355 -5.51 -8.23 -1.07
N TYR A 356 -4.90 -8.10 0.10
CA TYR A 356 -3.51 -8.48 0.34
C TYR A 356 -3.47 -9.79 1.15
N ILE A 357 -2.81 -10.83 0.64
CA ILE A 357 -2.70 -12.13 1.29
C ILE A 357 -1.25 -12.34 1.67
N TRP A 358 -0.97 -12.35 2.97
CA TRP A 358 0.38 -12.37 3.51
C TRP A 358 0.73 -13.74 4.10
N SER A 359 1.77 -14.38 3.59
CA SER A 359 2.32 -15.61 4.13
C SER A 359 3.22 -15.32 5.34
N THR A 360 2.71 -15.61 6.53
CA THR A 360 3.38 -15.26 7.79
C THR A 360 3.33 -16.40 8.82
N CYS A 361 3.81 -16.14 10.03
CA CYS A 361 3.89 -17.07 11.14
C CYS A 361 3.46 -16.37 12.45
N PRO A 362 2.99 -17.11 13.45
CA PRO A 362 2.78 -16.56 14.79
C PRO A 362 4.11 -16.16 15.45
N SER A 363 4.06 -15.22 16.40
CA SER A 363 5.25 -14.79 17.14
C SER A 363 5.47 -15.64 18.38
N ALA A 364 6.55 -16.42 18.40
CA ALA A 364 7.01 -17.13 19.60
C ALA A 364 7.34 -16.16 20.73
N LYS A 365 8.03 -15.06 20.40
CA LYS A 365 8.45 -14.03 21.35
C LYS A 365 7.29 -13.38 22.07
N ARG A 366 6.24 -12.99 21.34
CA ARG A 366 5.03 -12.41 21.96
C ARG A 366 4.25 -13.46 22.73
N ARG A 367 4.08 -14.66 22.16
CA ARG A 367 3.28 -15.74 22.77
C ARG A 367 3.82 -16.21 24.11
N PHE A 368 5.14 -16.19 24.28
CA PHE A 368 5.84 -16.64 25.48
C PHE A 368 6.50 -15.49 26.27
N SER A 369 6.02 -14.26 26.10
CA SER A 369 6.49 -13.09 26.85
C SER A 369 8.02 -12.93 26.87
N GLY A 370 8.67 -13.17 25.72
CA GLY A 370 10.11 -13.07 25.52
C GLY A 370 10.93 -14.28 25.99
N LYS A 371 10.31 -15.33 26.55
CA LYS A 371 11.02 -16.52 27.05
C LYS A 371 11.45 -17.50 25.95
N MET A 372 10.91 -17.35 24.75
CA MET A 372 11.21 -18.17 23.58
C MET A 372 11.24 -17.25 22.36
N GLU A 373 12.14 -17.52 21.44
CA GLU A 373 12.27 -16.79 20.18
C GLU A 373 12.53 -17.81 19.07
N VAL A 374 11.86 -17.64 17.94
CA VAL A 374 12.06 -18.40 16.71
C VAL A 374 12.24 -17.38 15.59
N PRO A 375 13.48 -16.97 15.28
CA PRO A 375 13.77 -15.85 14.38
C PRO A 375 12.97 -15.85 13.07
N HIS A 376 12.91 -16.97 12.33
CA HIS A 376 12.19 -16.97 11.05
C HIS A 376 10.67 -16.76 11.20
N MET A 377 10.10 -17.08 12.36
CA MET A 377 8.68 -16.86 12.66
C MET A 377 8.44 -15.47 13.22
N ASP A 378 9.25 -15.05 14.19
CA ASP A 378 9.09 -13.78 14.89
C ASP A 378 9.27 -12.57 13.97
N TYR A 379 10.25 -12.60 13.06
CA TYR A 379 10.45 -11.51 12.10
C TYR A 379 9.30 -11.43 11.07
N LYS A 380 8.72 -12.57 10.64
CA LYS A 380 7.48 -12.55 9.83
C LYS A 380 6.31 -11.94 10.61
N ALA A 381 6.15 -12.34 11.87
CA ALA A 381 5.12 -11.83 12.74
C ALA A 381 5.29 -10.33 13.06
N ASN A 382 6.51 -9.79 13.00
CA ASN A 382 6.78 -8.36 13.12
C ASN A 382 6.27 -7.60 11.90
N VAL A 383 6.37 -8.16 10.68
CA VAL A 383 5.72 -7.58 9.49
C VAL A 383 4.22 -7.45 9.70
N ASP A 384 3.56 -8.44 10.31
CA ASP A 384 2.11 -8.36 10.61
C ASP A 384 1.78 -7.16 11.50
N ALA A 385 2.55 -7.00 12.59
CA ALA A 385 2.37 -5.90 13.52
C ALA A 385 2.58 -4.54 12.83
N ARG A 386 3.59 -4.45 11.96
CA ARG A 386 3.91 -3.23 11.20
C ARG A 386 2.88 -2.92 10.13
N ILE A 387 2.32 -3.92 9.43
CA ILE A 387 1.18 -3.71 8.53
C ILE A 387 0.01 -3.12 9.31
N LYS A 388 -0.32 -3.69 10.49
CA LYS A 388 -1.42 -3.20 11.33
C LYS A 388 -1.20 -1.77 11.84
N SER A 389 0.02 -1.40 12.23
CA SER A 389 0.33 -0.08 12.81
C SER A 389 0.67 1.01 11.79
N GLU A 390 1.48 0.69 10.78
CA GLU A 390 2.02 1.65 9.81
C GLU A 390 1.14 1.76 8.55
N LEU A 391 0.39 0.71 8.21
CA LEU A 391 -0.40 0.63 6.96
C LEU A 391 -1.87 0.23 7.24
N PRO A 392 -2.62 0.97 8.08
CA PRO A 392 -3.95 0.55 8.55
C PRO A 392 -4.96 0.32 7.42
N GLN A 393 -4.86 1.04 6.31
CA GLN A 393 -5.71 0.81 5.13
C GLN A 393 -5.40 -0.53 4.44
N LEU A 394 -4.14 -0.93 4.37
CA LEU A 394 -3.76 -2.25 3.84
C LEU A 394 -4.16 -3.35 4.82
N ALA A 395 -3.93 -3.13 6.12
CA ALA A 395 -4.31 -4.07 7.17
C ALA A 395 -5.81 -4.41 7.12
N ALA A 396 -6.67 -3.42 6.83
CA ALA A 396 -8.12 -3.57 6.68
C ALA A 396 -8.54 -4.46 5.49
N ILE A 397 -7.65 -4.78 4.56
CA ILE A 397 -7.89 -5.69 3.43
C ILE A 397 -6.90 -6.86 3.41
N THR A 398 -6.18 -7.09 4.52
CA THR A 398 -5.16 -8.15 4.61
C THR A 398 -5.72 -9.42 5.21
N THR A 399 -5.41 -10.59 4.64
CA THR A 399 -5.58 -11.89 5.30
C THR A 399 -4.21 -12.52 5.54
N TYR A 400 -4.01 -13.02 6.75
CA TYR A 400 -2.74 -13.62 7.19
C TYR A 400 -2.83 -15.14 7.08
N LEU A 401 -1.95 -15.77 6.31
CA LEU A 401 -1.91 -17.22 6.16
C LEU A 401 -0.74 -17.80 6.95
N TYR A 402 -1.05 -18.63 7.94
CA TYR A 402 -0.09 -19.39 8.72
C TYR A 402 0.05 -20.80 8.13
N PHE A 403 1.17 -21.07 7.49
CA PHE A 403 1.39 -22.38 6.88
C PHE A 403 1.92 -23.39 7.90
N GLY A 404 1.26 -24.55 7.98
CA GLY A 404 1.74 -25.68 8.78
C GLY A 404 3.03 -26.30 8.24
N TYR A 405 3.50 -27.37 8.87
CA TYR A 405 4.66 -28.14 8.41
C TYR A 405 4.43 -28.76 7.02
N TYR A 406 5.44 -28.71 6.16
CA TYR A 406 5.34 -29.20 4.78
C TYR A 406 5.80 -30.66 4.73
N PRO A 407 4.95 -31.61 4.33
CA PRO A 407 5.39 -33.00 4.12
C PRO A 407 6.55 -33.11 3.11
N GLN A 408 6.62 -32.20 2.13
CA GLN A 408 7.75 -32.08 1.20
C GLN A 408 9.11 -31.90 1.89
N ASN A 409 9.17 -31.38 3.11
CA ASN A 409 10.43 -31.24 3.85
C ASN A 409 11.13 -32.60 4.04
N MET A 410 10.38 -33.71 4.11
CA MET A 410 10.94 -35.07 4.20
C MET A 410 11.64 -35.54 2.91
N ALA A 411 11.42 -34.86 1.78
CA ALA A 411 12.11 -35.16 0.52
C ALA A 411 13.26 -34.19 0.25
N PHE A 412 13.04 -32.89 0.48
CA PHE A 412 13.94 -31.82 0.01
C PHE A 412 14.81 -31.20 1.10
N PHE A 413 14.40 -31.28 2.37
CA PHE A 413 15.08 -30.53 3.43
C PHE A 413 15.98 -31.45 4.25
N PRO A 414 17.32 -31.32 4.17
CA PRO A 414 18.25 -32.35 4.66
C PRO A 414 18.03 -32.81 6.11
N ILE A 415 17.72 -31.88 7.02
CA ILE A 415 17.43 -32.16 8.43
C ILE A 415 16.10 -32.89 8.66
N CYS A 416 15.11 -32.69 7.80
CA CYS A 416 13.82 -33.38 7.89
C CYS A 416 13.78 -34.69 7.11
N LYS A 417 14.81 -34.97 6.30
CA LYS A 417 14.82 -36.10 5.37
C LYS A 417 15.15 -37.39 6.13
N PRO A 418 14.31 -38.44 6.03
CA PRO A 418 14.71 -39.79 6.44
C PRO A 418 15.94 -40.23 5.63
N ILE A 419 16.95 -40.77 6.31
CA ILE A 419 18.18 -41.27 5.69
C ILE A 419 18.34 -42.77 5.94
N GLU A 420 18.93 -43.48 5.00
CA GLU A 420 19.28 -44.88 5.19
C GLU A 420 20.38 -45.01 6.24
N TYR A 421 20.18 -45.89 7.22
CA TYR A 421 21.22 -46.27 8.16
C TYR A 421 22.06 -47.39 7.52
N PRO A 422 23.36 -47.13 7.24
CA PRO A 422 24.18 -48.01 6.42
C PRO A 422 24.11 -49.48 6.85
N ASP A 423 24.07 -50.36 5.85
CA ASP A 423 24.14 -51.83 6.00
C ASP A 423 23.02 -52.50 6.82
N THR A 424 21.95 -51.77 7.17
CA THR A 424 20.84 -52.35 7.97
C THR A 424 19.53 -52.51 7.20
N GLY A 425 19.40 -51.87 6.03
CA GLY A 425 18.12 -51.74 5.33
C GLY A 425 17.05 -50.93 6.10
N ARG A 426 17.45 -50.26 7.20
CA ARG A 426 16.59 -49.38 8.00
C ARG A 426 16.86 -47.93 7.65
N TRP A 427 15.86 -47.11 7.90
CA TRP A 427 15.92 -45.66 7.73
C TRP A 427 15.80 -45.01 9.10
N VAL A 428 16.36 -43.82 9.24
CA VAL A 428 16.27 -43.02 10.47
C VAL A 428 15.87 -41.61 10.09
N GLN A 429 14.87 -41.07 10.79
CA GLN A 429 14.59 -39.65 10.82
C GLN A 429 14.96 -39.14 12.21
N ALA A 430 15.97 -38.26 12.27
CA ALA A 430 16.46 -37.70 13.52
C ALA A 430 16.05 -36.22 13.62
N LEU A 431 15.21 -35.86 14.58
CA LEU A 431 14.71 -34.49 14.75
C LEU A 431 14.82 -34.02 16.21
N PRO A 432 15.04 -32.71 16.46
CA PRO A 432 15.18 -32.17 17.81
C PRO A 432 13.83 -31.95 18.51
N THR A 433 12.94 -32.94 18.43
CA THR A 433 11.59 -32.89 18.99
C THR A 433 11.05 -34.26 19.33
N LYS A 434 10.12 -34.30 20.27
CA LYS A 434 9.55 -35.55 20.77
C LYS A 434 8.70 -36.24 19.71
N PRO A 435 8.71 -37.59 19.64
CA PRO A 435 7.90 -38.36 18.69
C PRO A 435 6.39 -38.10 18.83
N ASP A 436 5.91 -37.75 20.03
CA ASP A 436 4.52 -37.46 20.33
C ASP A 436 4.12 -35.98 20.22
N ALA A 437 5.07 -35.09 19.89
CA ALA A 437 4.80 -33.67 19.66
C ALA A 437 3.91 -33.49 18.42
N LYS A 438 2.87 -32.65 18.54
CA LYS A 438 1.87 -32.43 17.48
C LYS A 438 2.15 -31.17 16.66
N VAL A 439 1.99 -31.27 15.35
CA VAL A 439 2.15 -30.16 14.42
C VAL A 439 1.01 -30.10 13.40
N LEU A 440 0.62 -28.89 13.01
CA LEU A 440 -0.29 -28.68 11.88
C LEU A 440 0.41 -29.01 10.56
N LEU A 441 -0.26 -29.69 9.65
CA LEU A 441 0.30 -30.11 8.36
C LEU A 441 -0.37 -29.35 7.23
N ALA A 442 0.46 -28.67 6.42
CA ALA A 442 -0.03 -27.91 5.26
C ALA A 442 -0.43 -28.81 4.08
N GLY A 443 -0.07 -30.09 4.12
CA GLY A 443 -0.30 -31.03 3.02
C GLY A 443 0.49 -30.68 1.77
N ASP A 444 -0.03 -30.97 0.58
CA ASP A 444 0.70 -30.73 -0.67
C ASP A 444 0.84 -29.24 -1.01
N MET A 445 2.03 -28.70 -0.81
CA MET A 445 2.39 -27.31 -1.17
C MET A 445 2.25 -26.97 -2.67
N SER A 446 2.13 -27.94 -3.57
CA SER A 446 1.86 -27.68 -4.99
C SER A 446 0.38 -27.44 -5.31
N VAL A 447 -0.50 -27.64 -4.31
CA VAL A 447 -1.97 -27.59 -4.44
C VAL A 447 -2.59 -26.72 -3.36
N ASN A 448 -2.38 -27.07 -2.08
CA ASN A 448 -3.11 -26.53 -0.95
C ASN A 448 -2.96 -25.01 -0.75
N PRO A 449 -1.77 -24.38 -0.93
CA PRO A 449 -1.65 -22.93 -0.84
C PRO A 449 -2.63 -22.20 -1.78
N GLY A 450 -2.81 -22.72 -2.99
CA GLY A 450 -3.72 -22.15 -3.96
C GLY A 450 -5.19 -22.35 -3.62
N ILE A 451 -5.56 -23.44 -2.96
CA ILE A 451 -6.93 -23.66 -2.46
C ILE A 451 -7.29 -22.61 -1.42
N TRP A 452 -6.40 -22.36 -0.44
CA TRP A 452 -6.62 -21.33 0.58
C TRP A 452 -6.70 -19.94 -0.03
N VAL A 453 -5.77 -19.59 -0.93
CA VAL A 453 -5.81 -18.28 -1.61
C VAL A 453 -7.11 -18.11 -2.40
N ARG A 454 -7.53 -19.12 -3.17
CA ARG A 454 -8.80 -19.08 -3.92
C ARG A 454 -9.99 -18.84 -3.00
N GLN A 455 -10.06 -19.55 -1.87
CA GLN A 455 -11.18 -19.43 -0.95
C GLN A 455 -11.16 -18.14 -0.12
N VAL A 456 -9.99 -17.65 0.26
CA VAL A 456 -9.83 -16.33 0.89
C VAL A 456 -10.37 -15.23 -0.04
N LEU A 457 -10.03 -15.28 -1.32
CA LEU A 457 -10.53 -14.33 -2.32
C LEU A 457 -12.04 -14.46 -2.55
N ALA A 458 -12.58 -15.69 -2.59
CA ALA A 458 -14.01 -15.94 -2.76
C ALA A 458 -14.83 -15.50 -1.53
N THR A 459 -14.27 -15.66 -0.33
CA THR A 459 -14.84 -15.22 0.95
C THR A 459 -14.89 -13.70 1.06
N GLY A 460 -13.97 -13.00 0.40
CA GLY A 460 -13.93 -11.55 0.30
C GLY A 460 -13.79 -10.88 1.67
N SER A 461 -14.62 -9.88 1.96
CA SER A 461 -14.46 -9.03 3.14
C SER A 461 -14.57 -9.75 4.48
N LYS A 462 -15.16 -10.96 4.53
CA LYS A 462 -15.18 -11.78 5.74
C LYS A 462 -13.79 -12.30 6.14
N ALA A 463 -12.85 -12.39 5.20
CA ALA A 463 -11.48 -12.81 5.47
C ALA A 463 -10.56 -11.61 5.84
N PHE A 464 -11.04 -10.38 5.70
CA PHE A 464 -10.23 -9.18 5.96
C PHE A 464 -9.89 -9.05 7.45
N GLY A 465 -8.63 -8.75 7.73
CA GLY A 465 -8.06 -8.68 9.07
C GLY A 465 -7.91 -10.04 9.77
N ARG A 466 -8.33 -11.15 9.14
CA ARG A 466 -8.34 -12.48 9.75
C ARG A 466 -7.05 -13.24 9.50
N CYS A 467 -6.74 -14.20 10.38
CA CYS A 467 -5.69 -15.20 10.17
C CYS A 467 -6.30 -16.59 9.91
N ALA A 468 -5.68 -17.35 9.00
CA ALA A 468 -6.09 -18.72 8.72
C ALA A 468 -4.88 -19.65 8.73
N ASN A 469 -5.04 -20.81 9.36
CA ASN A 469 -4.07 -21.87 9.27
C ASN A 469 -4.26 -22.61 7.94
N VAL A 470 -3.20 -22.69 7.14
CA VAL A 470 -3.16 -23.53 5.94
C VAL A 470 -2.80 -24.94 6.38
N ALA A 471 -3.80 -25.64 6.92
CA ALA A 471 -3.72 -27.02 7.39
C ALA A 471 -5.13 -27.59 7.64
N LEU A 472 -5.33 -28.89 7.39
CA LEU A 472 -6.47 -29.66 7.89
C LEU A 472 -6.06 -30.77 8.85
N GLU A 473 -4.82 -31.20 8.79
CA GLU A 473 -4.31 -32.33 9.57
C GLU A 473 -3.43 -31.83 10.73
N LYS A 474 -3.50 -32.53 11.85
CA LYS A 474 -2.68 -32.30 13.03
C LYS A 474 -2.16 -33.62 13.55
N TRP A 475 -0.90 -33.94 13.27
CA TRP A 475 -0.31 -35.25 13.55
C TRP A 475 0.91 -35.14 14.45
N THR A 476 1.30 -36.26 15.05
CA THR A 476 2.59 -36.39 15.73
C THR A 476 3.72 -36.69 14.74
N PHE A 477 4.97 -36.42 15.13
CA PHE A 477 6.12 -36.81 14.32
C PHE A 477 6.24 -38.32 14.11
N GLN A 478 5.86 -39.12 15.11
CA GLN A 478 5.80 -40.57 14.96
C GLN A 478 4.79 -41.00 13.88
N GLN A 479 3.58 -40.41 13.89
CA GLN A 479 2.57 -40.72 12.87
C GLN A 479 3.05 -40.39 11.45
N MET A 480 3.80 -39.29 11.28
CA MET A 480 4.39 -38.94 9.99
C MET A 480 5.40 -40.00 9.51
N VAL A 481 6.27 -40.50 10.39
CA VAL A 481 7.23 -41.57 10.06
C VAL A 481 6.55 -42.90 9.77
N ASP A 482 5.50 -43.24 10.53
CA ASP A 482 4.75 -44.49 10.33
C ASP A 482 4.09 -44.49 8.95
N VAL A 483 3.41 -43.40 8.58
CA VAL A 483 2.78 -43.24 7.27
C VAL A 483 3.82 -43.20 6.16
N TRP A 484 4.95 -42.51 6.36
CA TRP A 484 6.05 -42.50 5.40
C TRP A 484 6.58 -43.93 5.16
N SER A 485 6.74 -44.71 6.22
CA SER A 485 7.23 -46.09 6.13
C SER A 485 6.24 -47.00 5.40
N GLU A 486 4.95 -46.86 5.70
CA GLU A 486 3.88 -47.59 5.03
C GLU A 486 3.84 -47.28 3.53
N VAL A 487 3.87 -45.99 3.16
CA VAL A 487 3.78 -45.55 1.77
C VAL A 487 5.02 -45.95 0.98
N THR A 488 6.21 -45.74 1.53
CA THR A 488 7.48 -46.01 0.81
C THR A 488 7.87 -47.49 0.84
N GLY A 489 7.37 -48.26 1.81
CA GLY A 489 7.82 -49.64 2.09
C GLY A 489 9.17 -49.70 2.80
N LYS A 490 9.72 -48.56 3.24
CA LYS A 490 11.01 -48.46 3.91
C LYS A 490 10.82 -48.36 5.41
N ASN A 491 11.47 -49.22 6.18
CA ASN A 491 11.32 -49.24 7.64
C ASN A 491 12.10 -48.08 8.28
N CYS A 492 11.41 -46.99 8.64
CA CYS A 492 12.02 -45.82 9.27
C CYS A 492 11.79 -45.80 10.78
N VAL A 493 12.88 -45.58 11.52
CA VAL A 493 12.88 -45.35 12.96
C VAL A 493 12.94 -43.85 13.21
N TYR A 494 12.05 -43.34 14.06
CA TYR A 494 12.15 -41.97 14.56
C TYR A 494 13.13 -41.91 15.72
N ALA A 495 14.05 -40.94 15.69
CA ALA A 495 15.01 -40.68 16.75
C ALA A 495 14.89 -39.22 17.21
N GLU A 496 14.50 -39.01 18.48
CA GLU A 496 14.65 -37.69 19.11
C GLU A 496 16.13 -37.42 19.37
N ILE A 497 16.62 -36.26 18.92
CA ILE A 497 17.97 -35.78 19.20
C ILE A 497 17.91 -34.48 20.02
N SER A 498 19.01 -34.09 20.66
CA SER A 498 19.06 -32.82 21.38
C SER A 498 19.20 -31.63 20.41
N PRO A 499 18.74 -30.41 20.78
CA PRO A 499 19.00 -29.19 19.99
C PRO A 499 20.48 -28.97 19.68
N GLU A 500 21.36 -29.30 20.62
CA GLU A 500 22.81 -29.22 20.45
C GLU A 500 23.29 -30.19 19.37
N THR A 501 22.75 -31.42 19.35
CA THR A 501 23.06 -32.41 18.32
C THR A 501 22.57 -31.96 16.95
N ALA A 502 21.35 -31.42 16.86
CA ALA A 502 20.84 -30.87 15.60
C ALA A 502 21.71 -29.71 15.08
N THR A 503 22.19 -28.85 15.98
CA THR A 503 23.10 -27.74 15.65
C THR A 503 24.47 -28.25 15.18
N GLN A 504 25.01 -29.29 15.81
CA GLN A 504 26.28 -29.90 15.38
C GLN A 504 26.17 -30.53 13.98
N LEU A 505 25.04 -31.17 13.67
CA LEU A 505 24.82 -31.82 12.38
C LEU A 505 24.49 -30.85 11.24
N HIS A 506 23.73 -29.78 11.54
CA HIS A 506 23.13 -28.92 10.51
C HIS A 506 23.43 -27.43 10.69
N GLY A 507 24.32 -27.06 11.60
CA GLY A 507 24.70 -25.68 11.88
C GLY A 507 23.50 -24.83 12.33
N LEU A 508 23.48 -23.57 11.86
CA LEU A 508 22.42 -22.62 12.21
C LEU A 508 21.03 -23.06 11.74
N ALA A 509 20.93 -23.86 10.67
CA ALA A 509 19.64 -24.41 10.25
C ALA A 509 19.08 -25.41 11.27
N GLY A 510 19.97 -26.21 11.88
CA GLY A 510 19.61 -27.11 12.97
C GLY A 510 19.20 -26.36 14.24
N ALA A 511 19.91 -25.28 14.58
CA ALA A 511 19.56 -24.41 15.69
C ALA A 511 18.17 -23.78 15.49
N GLU A 512 17.90 -23.20 14.32
CA GLU A 512 16.61 -22.56 14.00
C GLU A 512 15.44 -23.54 14.05
N LEU A 513 15.57 -24.73 13.45
CA LEU A 513 14.51 -25.74 13.48
C LEU A 513 14.28 -26.29 14.88
N SER A 514 15.33 -26.41 15.69
CA SER A 514 15.17 -26.80 17.09
C SER A 514 14.25 -25.81 17.81
N LEU A 515 14.47 -24.51 17.61
CA LEU A 515 13.59 -23.47 18.17
C LEU A 515 12.16 -23.61 17.65
N GLN A 516 11.97 -23.81 16.34
CA GLN A 516 10.65 -24.02 15.73
C GLN A 516 9.90 -25.21 16.33
N PHE A 517 10.56 -26.36 16.47
CA PHE A 517 9.90 -27.54 17.00
C PHE A 517 9.63 -27.42 18.50
N LYS A 518 10.52 -26.77 19.28
CA LYS A 518 10.24 -26.44 20.68
C LYS A 518 9.09 -25.45 20.84
N TYR A 519 8.94 -24.51 19.92
CA TYR A 519 7.73 -23.69 19.84
C TYR A 519 6.50 -24.55 19.56
N GLY A 520 6.57 -25.46 18.57
CA GLY A 520 5.46 -26.35 18.25
C GLY A 520 5.05 -27.26 19.41
N GLU A 521 6.00 -27.81 20.16
CA GLU A 521 5.76 -28.58 21.40
C GLU A 521 4.97 -27.77 22.44
N ALA A 522 5.24 -26.48 22.53
CA ALA A 522 4.60 -25.57 23.48
C ALA A 522 3.31 -24.93 22.93
N CYS A 523 3.03 -25.07 21.63
CA CYS A 523 1.94 -24.42 20.91
C CYS A 523 0.82 -25.43 20.59
N ASP A 524 0.22 -26.02 21.62
CA ASP A 524 -1.01 -26.81 21.52
C ASP A 524 -2.06 -26.30 22.55
N PRO A 525 -3.21 -25.75 22.13
CA PRO A 525 -3.68 -25.59 20.75
C PRO A 525 -2.88 -24.56 19.94
N TRP A 526 -2.67 -24.87 18.67
CA TRP A 526 -2.15 -23.93 17.67
C TRP A 526 -3.17 -22.79 17.48
N GLU A 527 -2.69 -21.55 17.47
CA GLU A 527 -3.46 -20.32 17.75
C GLU A 527 -4.84 -20.26 17.06
N VAL A 528 -5.89 -20.29 17.89
CA VAL A 528 -7.21 -19.75 17.59
C VAL A 528 -7.29 -18.42 18.34
N THR A 529 -7.02 -17.32 17.65
CA THR A 529 -7.20 -15.97 18.18
C THR A 529 -8.58 -15.44 17.83
N ASP A 530 -8.96 -14.28 18.36
CA ASP A 530 -10.22 -13.61 17.99
C ASP A 530 -10.29 -13.30 16.48
N ASP A 531 -9.13 -13.17 15.83
CA ASP A 531 -8.96 -12.90 14.40
C ASP A 531 -8.94 -14.18 13.55
N PHE A 532 -9.04 -15.37 14.14
CA PHE A 532 -8.95 -16.64 13.41
C PHE A 532 -10.19 -16.90 12.53
N ILE A 533 -9.99 -17.29 11.27
CA ILE A 533 -11.05 -17.78 10.38
C ILE A 533 -10.78 -19.25 10.03
N SER A 534 -11.77 -20.10 10.30
CA SER A 534 -11.64 -21.56 10.12
C SER A 534 -11.67 -21.96 8.63
N PRO A 535 -11.10 -23.13 8.27
CA PRO A 535 -11.26 -23.70 6.93
C PRO A 535 -12.74 -23.83 6.51
N GLU A 536 -13.63 -24.16 7.44
CA GLU A 536 -15.07 -24.26 7.21
C GLU A 536 -15.69 -22.90 6.87
N GLU A 537 -15.33 -21.84 7.61
CA GLU A 537 -15.79 -20.46 7.33
C GLU A 537 -15.25 -19.91 6.01
N LEU A 538 -14.05 -20.34 5.61
CA LEU A 538 -13.50 -20.05 4.28
C LEU A 538 -14.16 -20.87 3.17
N GLY A 539 -14.94 -21.91 3.48
CA GLY A 539 -15.53 -22.79 2.47
C GLY A 539 -14.49 -23.71 1.80
N ILE A 540 -13.46 -24.13 2.54
CA ILE A 540 -12.51 -25.14 2.09
C ILE A 540 -13.23 -26.49 1.98
N ASP A 541 -13.24 -27.10 0.79
CA ASP A 541 -13.71 -28.47 0.61
C ASP A 541 -12.56 -29.44 0.97
N PRO A 542 -12.69 -30.26 2.03
CA PRO A 542 -11.65 -31.21 2.42
C PRO A 542 -11.29 -32.22 1.32
N LYS A 543 -12.16 -32.43 0.32
CA LYS A 543 -11.90 -33.33 -0.82
C LYS A 543 -10.91 -32.77 -1.84
N GLU A 544 -10.76 -31.45 -1.89
CA GLU A 544 -9.76 -30.81 -2.77
C GLU A 544 -8.37 -30.79 -2.13
N VAL A 545 -8.31 -30.87 -0.80
CA VAL A 545 -7.06 -30.78 -0.04
C VAL A 545 -6.30 -32.08 -0.11
N VAL A 546 -5.03 -32.01 -0.50
CA VAL A 546 -4.13 -33.17 -0.49
C VAL A 546 -3.40 -33.21 0.85
N GLY A 547 -3.78 -34.15 1.70
CA GLY A 547 -3.15 -34.40 3.01
C GLY A 547 -1.78 -35.07 2.91
N PHE A 548 -1.13 -35.28 4.06
CA PHE A 548 0.23 -35.79 4.18
C PHE A 548 0.45 -37.10 3.41
N ARG A 549 -0.44 -38.09 3.58
CA ARG A 549 -0.32 -39.38 2.87
C ARG A 549 -0.29 -39.20 1.37
N GLY A 550 -1.19 -38.37 0.82
CA GLY A 550 -1.24 -38.06 -0.61
C GLY A 550 0.05 -37.40 -1.09
N THR A 551 0.59 -36.46 -0.31
CA THR A 551 1.86 -35.80 -0.61
C THR A 551 3.04 -36.77 -0.63
N ILE A 552 3.16 -37.66 0.38
CA ILE A 552 4.23 -38.66 0.41
C ILE A 552 4.09 -39.65 -0.76
N GLN A 553 2.86 -40.08 -1.09
CA GLN A 553 2.62 -40.94 -2.24
C GLN A 553 3.07 -40.26 -3.55
N GLY A 554 2.70 -39.00 -3.78
CA GLY A 554 3.12 -38.24 -4.96
C GLY A 554 4.65 -38.08 -5.06
N LEU A 555 5.33 -37.85 -3.93
CA LEU A 555 6.81 -37.77 -3.89
C LEU A 555 7.47 -39.13 -4.17
N LYS A 556 6.89 -40.22 -3.67
CA LYS A 556 7.34 -41.58 -3.99
C LYS A 556 7.23 -41.84 -5.49
N ASP A 557 6.08 -41.51 -6.08
CA ASP A 557 5.83 -41.72 -7.51
C ASP A 557 6.75 -40.85 -8.39
N ALA A 558 7.20 -39.71 -7.86
CA ALA A 558 8.22 -38.86 -8.49
C ALA A 558 9.67 -39.36 -8.28
N GLY A 559 9.88 -40.46 -7.56
CA GLY A 559 11.17 -41.14 -7.42
C GLY A 559 12.08 -40.63 -6.30
N PHE A 560 11.58 -39.81 -5.35
CA PHE A 560 12.43 -39.21 -4.30
C PHE A 560 13.08 -40.19 -3.33
N TRP A 561 12.53 -41.40 -3.22
CA TRP A 561 13.03 -42.47 -2.37
C TRP A 561 13.08 -43.80 -3.12
N ALA A 562 13.26 -43.78 -4.44
CA ALA A 562 13.47 -44.98 -5.24
C ALA A 562 14.79 -45.69 -4.86
#